data_AF-A0A8H5S186-F1
#
_entry.id   AF-A0A8H5S186-F1
#
_cell.length_a   1.000
_cell.length_b   1.000
_cell.length_c   1.000
_cell.angle_alpha   90.00
_cell.angle_beta   90.00
_cell.angle_gamma   90.00
#
_symmetry.space_group_name_H-M   'P 1'
#
loop_
_entity.id
_entity.type
_entity.pdbx_description
1 polymer ?
#
loop_
_entity_poly.entity_id
_entity_poly.type
_entity_poly.pdbx_seq_one_letter_code
_entity_poly.pdbx_strand_id
1 'polypeptide(L)'
;MATPHRRQILCSMILGEASDEGLKHTQLHSSRNIIISLNTKGIRLSFPRSTDRSTWGWYSADYATTDSAFHHVTMELPPGGFTATHSELTKDGEQLLGLDGELSEYRRVELQISPHSKTTVIGFGLPFHGENGHVDKWVNKHTPIAGVASLPEILQRKSFSLIVKASKDDMDDVIGAMNQRCKPSGYGYGTHHGWNWDRYNKQIPAMRGMLFPETTRFKDQNERDTAWTQIHVQDVWDFHHDLEHVNDVEMPALI
;
A
#
# COMPACT_ATOMS: atom_id res chain seq x y z
N MET A 1 -20.80 5.42 10.41
CA MET A 1 -20.73 4.11 9.74
C MET A 1 -19.26 3.74 9.60
N ALA A 2 -18.82 2.65 10.22
CA ALA A 2 -17.41 2.23 10.18
C ALA A 2 -17.04 1.77 8.76
N THR A 3 -16.01 2.37 8.18
CA THR A 3 -15.50 1.98 6.85
C THR A 3 -15.01 0.53 6.85
N PRO A 4 -15.47 -0.34 5.93
CA PRO A 4 -15.17 -1.78 5.92
C PRO A 4 -13.74 -2.14 5.45
N HIS A 5 -12.79 -1.20 5.42
CA HIS A 5 -11.57 -1.30 4.60
C HIS A 5 -10.22 -1.45 5.32
N ARG A 6 -10.17 -1.87 6.59
CA ARG A 6 -8.87 -2.14 7.26
C ARG A 6 -8.88 -3.40 8.10
N ARG A 7 -9.35 -4.52 7.54
CA ARG A 7 -9.11 -5.83 8.17
C ARG A 7 -7.63 -6.19 8.01
N GLN A 8 -6.90 -6.22 9.13
CA GLN A 8 -5.52 -6.68 9.21
C GLN A 8 -5.51 -7.97 10.03
N ILE A 9 -4.95 -9.03 9.47
CA ILE A 9 -4.80 -10.33 10.12
C ILE A 9 -3.32 -10.48 10.46
N LEU A 10 -3.00 -10.61 11.74
CA LEU A 10 -1.62 -10.86 12.18
C LEU A 10 -1.15 -12.21 11.65
N CYS A 11 0.10 -12.25 11.21
CA CYS A 11 0.67 -13.46 10.66
C CYS A 11 2.13 -13.67 11.06
N SER A 12 2.58 -14.90 10.91
CA SER A 12 3.99 -15.26 10.88
C SER A 12 4.37 -15.65 9.46
N MET A 13 5.58 -15.32 9.03
CA MET A 13 6.08 -15.62 7.69
C MET A 13 7.07 -16.77 7.75
N ILE A 14 6.86 -17.80 6.94
CA ILE A 14 7.80 -18.89 6.77
C ILE A 14 8.69 -18.56 5.56
N LEU A 15 10.00 -18.48 5.82
CA LEU A 15 11.02 -18.20 4.81
C LEU A 15 11.85 -19.47 4.62
N GLY A 16 11.74 -20.08 3.43
CA GLY A 16 12.65 -21.15 3.02
C GLY A 16 13.97 -20.56 2.53
N GLU A 17 15.09 -21.15 2.97
CA GLU A 17 16.43 -20.96 2.42
C GLU A 17 16.97 -22.30 1.93
N ALA A 18 17.60 -22.30 0.76
CA ALA A 18 18.34 -23.46 0.28
C ALA A 18 19.66 -23.53 1.06
N SER A 19 19.90 -24.67 1.72
CA SER A 19 21.16 -24.98 2.39
C SER A 19 21.75 -26.27 1.82
N ASP A 20 23.04 -26.52 2.05
CA ASP A 20 23.74 -27.73 1.61
C ASP A 20 23.12 -29.03 2.17
N GLU A 21 22.33 -28.93 3.25
CA GLU A 21 21.61 -30.05 3.90
C GLU A 21 20.12 -30.14 3.51
N GLY A 22 19.64 -29.28 2.60
CA GLY A 22 18.25 -29.21 2.16
C GLY A 22 17.58 -27.85 2.40
N LEU A 23 16.25 -27.79 2.26
CA LEU A 23 15.49 -26.55 2.45
C LEU A 23 15.28 -26.27 3.95
N LYS A 24 15.98 -25.28 4.49
CA LYS A 24 15.80 -24.86 5.89
C LYS A 24 14.66 -23.83 5.94
N HIS A 25 13.62 -24.15 6.69
CA HIS A 25 12.51 -23.23 6.93
C HIS A 25 12.77 -22.44 8.22
N THR A 26 12.88 -21.12 8.09
CA THR A 26 12.99 -20.22 9.23
C THR A 26 11.72 -19.39 9.34
N GLN A 27 11.17 -19.28 10.55
CA GLN A 27 9.96 -18.51 10.78
C GLN A 27 10.30 -17.12 11.29
N LEU A 28 9.72 -16.11 10.66
CA LEU A 28 9.72 -14.74 11.11
C LEU A 28 8.36 -14.44 11.76
N HIS A 29 8.36 -14.35 13.08
CA HIS A 29 7.15 -14.10 13.86
C HIS A 29 6.89 -12.60 14.04
N SER A 30 5.61 -12.26 14.12
CA SER A 30 5.21 -10.97 14.66
C SER A 30 5.69 -10.85 16.12
N SER A 31 6.27 -9.71 16.47
CA SER A 31 6.83 -9.39 17.78
C SER A 31 6.64 -7.90 18.08
N ARG A 32 7.08 -7.45 19.26
CA ARG A 32 7.08 -6.02 19.61
C ARG A 32 7.86 -5.15 18.60
N ASN A 33 8.93 -5.69 18.03
CA ASN A 33 9.84 -4.95 17.15
C ASN A 33 9.45 -5.02 15.66
N ILE A 34 8.56 -5.94 15.29
CA ILE A 34 8.03 -6.05 13.93
C ILE A 34 6.67 -6.73 13.95
N ILE A 35 5.67 -6.10 13.34
CA ILE A 35 4.35 -6.67 13.16
C ILE A 35 4.18 -7.05 11.68
N ILE A 36 3.88 -8.31 11.43
CA ILE A 36 3.59 -8.83 10.09
C ILE A 36 2.09 -9.08 10.02
N SER A 37 1.47 -8.51 9.00
CA SER A 37 0.03 -8.64 8.80
C SER A 37 -0.32 -8.84 7.34
N LEU A 38 -1.39 -9.59 7.11
CA LEU A 38 -2.07 -9.70 5.83
C LEU A 38 -3.29 -8.79 5.85
N ASN A 39 -3.49 -8.00 4.80
CA ASN A 39 -4.66 -7.12 4.66
C ASN A 39 -5.22 -7.23 3.25
N THR A 40 -6.34 -6.55 2.97
CA THR A 40 -7.01 -6.57 1.66
C THR A 40 -6.17 -6.06 0.48
N LYS A 41 -4.95 -5.57 0.70
CA LYS A 41 -4.02 -5.13 -0.35
C LYS A 41 -2.84 -6.08 -0.55
N GLY A 42 -2.45 -6.85 0.47
CA GLY A 42 -1.29 -7.73 0.46
C GLY A 42 -0.63 -7.85 1.84
N ILE A 43 0.69 -7.99 1.85
CA ILE A 43 1.47 -8.22 3.07
C ILE A 43 2.02 -6.89 3.58
N ARG A 44 1.93 -6.65 4.89
CA ARG A 44 2.43 -5.45 5.55
C ARG A 44 3.40 -5.80 6.67
N LEU A 45 4.56 -5.17 6.64
CA LEU A 45 5.55 -5.15 7.70
C LEU A 45 5.45 -3.80 8.41
N SER A 46 5.32 -3.81 9.74
CA SER A 46 5.21 -2.59 10.55
C SER A 46 6.32 -2.57 11.59
N PHE A 47 7.04 -1.45 11.63
CA PHE A 47 8.19 -1.24 12.50
C PHE A 47 7.89 -0.10 13.48
N PRO A 48 8.10 -0.27 14.79
CA PRO A 48 7.84 0.79 15.76
C PRO A 48 8.84 1.94 15.58
N ARG A 49 8.34 3.17 15.62
CA ARG A 49 9.15 4.40 15.58
C ARG A 49 9.62 4.78 16.99
N SER A 50 10.73 5.51 17.07
CA SER A 50 11.13 6.18 18.31
C SER A 50 10.06 7.15 18.77
N THR A 51 9.76 7.19 20.07
CA THR A 51 8.85 8.18 20.67
C THR A 51 9.40 9.61 20.62
N ASP A 52 10.70 9.76 20.35
CA ASP A 52 11.36 11.05 20.20
C ASP A 52 10.94 11.74 18.90
N ARG A 53 10.21 12.86 19.04
CA ARG A 53 9.69 13.66 17.94
C ARG A 53 10.66 14.74 17.44
N SER A 54 11.83 14.88 18.05
CA SER A 54 12.78 15.93 17.70
C SER A 54 13.38 15.77 16.30
N THR A 55 13.38 14.55 15.75
CA THR A 55 14.26 14.20 14.64
C THR A 55 13.60 14.12 13.26
N TRP A 56 12.35 13.66 13.06
CA TRP A 56 11.75 13.55 11.70
C TRP A 56 10.21 13.54 11.70
N GLY A 57 9.59 13.74 10.52
CA GLY A 57 8.13 13.71 10.31
C GLY A 57 7.50 12.31 10.45
N TRP A 58 6.28 12.27 11.01
CA TRP A 58 5.58 11.07 11.49
C TRP A 58 4.47 10.57 10.55
N TYR A 59 4.59 10.85 9.25
CA TYR A 59 3.55 10.49 8.30
C TYR A 59 3.45 8.97 8.10
N SER A 60 2.21 8.48 8.06
CA SER A 60 1.94 7.07 7.79
C SER A 60 2.21 6.73 6.32
N ALA A 61 2.60 5.49 6.03
CA ALA A 61 2.78 5.03 4.66
C ALA A 61 1.44 4.79 3.91
N ASP A 62 0.31 4.94 4.60
CA ASP A 62 -1.05 4.57 4.17
C ASP A 62 -1.79 5.71 3.46
N TYR A 63 -1.06 6.62 2.83
CA TYR A 63 -1.61 7.85 2.22
C TYR A 63 -2.26 8.81 3.23
N ALA A 64 -2.29 8.45 4.52
CA ALA A 64 -2.84 9.29 5.56
C ALA A 64 -1.74 10.20 6.12
N THR A 65 -2.03 11.49 6.13
CA THR A 65 -1.27 12.55 6.81
C THR A 65 -1.37 12.45 8.34
N THR A 66 -1.99 11.40 8.87
CA THR A 66 -2.13 11.11 10.29
C THR A 66 -0.82 10.56 10.88
N ASP A 67 -0.45 11.08 12.05
CA ASP A 67 0.60 10.54 12.91
C ASP A 67 0.44 9.02 13.10
N SER A 68 1.54 8.27 12.97
CA SER A 68 1.57 6.84 13.28
C SER A 68 2.79 6.48 14.11
N ALA A 69 2.58 5.72 15.18
CA ALA A 69 3.65 5.13 15.98
C ALA A 69 4.44 4.06 15.21
N PHE A 70 3.94 3.62 14.05
CA PHE A 70 4.56 2.59 13.22
C PHE A 70 4.91 3.13 11.83
N HIS A 71 6.07 2.73 11.35
CA HIS A 71 6.44 2.81 9.96
C HIS A 71 5.98 1.54 9.24
N HIS A 72 5.15 1.69 8.21
CA HIS A 72 4.61 0.55 7.47
C HIS A 72 5.30 0.42 6.11
N VAL A 73 5.76 -0.79 5.81
CA VAL A 73 6.15 -1.20 4.47
C VAL A 73 5.14 -2.22 3.97
N THR A 74 4.38 -1.89 2.93
CA THR A 74 3.33 -2.76 2.39
C THR A 74 3.73 -3.27 1.00
N MET A 75 3.71 -4.58 0.83
CA MET A 75 3.77 -5.25 -0.46
C MET A 75 2.34 -5.45 -0.97
N GLU A 76 1.89 -4.57 -1.85
CA GLU A 76 0.59 -4.73 -2.49
C GLU A 76 0.68 -5.79 -3.59
N LEU A 77 -0.14 -6.84 -3.46
CA LEU A 77 -0.25 -7.89 -4.46
C LEU A 77 -1.00 -7.36 -5.69
N PRO A 78 -0.57 -7.71 -6.91
CA PRO A 78 -1.21 -7.26 -8.14
C PRO A 78 -2.57 -7.97 -8.32
N PRO A 79 -3.70 -7.26 -8.49
CA PRO A 79 -5.01 -7.90 -8.67
C PRO A 79 -4.99 -8.84 -9.89
N GLY A 80 -5.39 -10.10 -9.71
CA GLY A 80 -5.32 -11.14 -10.75
C GLY A 80 -3.91 -11.57 -11.17
N GLY A 81 -2.86 -11.02 -10.55
CA GLY A 81 -1.46 -11.30 -10.86
C GLY A 81 -0.74 -12.19 -9.83
N PHE A 82 -1.49 -12.89 -8.99
CA PHE A 82 -1.00 -13.85 -8.01
C PHE A 82 -1.99 -15.01 -7.86
N THR A 83 -1.51 -16.17 -7.42
CA THR A 83 -2.34 -17.26 -6.92
C THR A 83 -2.21 -17.35 -5.41
N ALA A 84 -3.31 -17.68 -4.74
CA ALA A 84 -3.35 -17.89 -3.31
C ALA A 84 -4.07 -19.20 -3.00
N THR A 85 -3.49 -20.02 -2.15
CA THR A 85 -4.15 -21.19 -1.57
C THR A 85 -4.05 -21.10 -0.06
N HIS A 86 -5.04 -21.66 0.65
CA HIS A 86 -4.96 -21.78 2.09
C HIS A 86 -5.55 -23.09 2.58
N SER A 87 -4.96 -23.64 3.64
CA SER A 87 -5.37 -24.90 4.27
C SER A 87 -5.24 -24.81 5.79
N GLU A 88 -5.96 -25.67 6.51
CA GLU A 88 -5.79 -25.80 7.95
C GLU A 88 -4.40 -26.32 8.30
N LEU A 89 -3.91 -25.91 9.46
CA LEU A 89 -2.58 -26.28 9.94
C LEU A 89 -2.62 -27.68 10.57
N THR A 90 -1.82 -28.61 10.06
CA THR A 90 -1.74 -29.99 10.57
C THR A 90 -0.44 -30.22 11.36
N LYS A 91 -0.46 -31.16 12.32
CA LYS A 91 0.67 -31.43 13.24
C LYS A 91 1.91 -32.03 12.56
N ASP A 92 1.75 -32.66 11.39
CA ASP A 92 2.73 -33.64 10.89
C ASP A 92 3.80 -33.09 9.94
N GLY A 93 3.97 -31.77 9.81
CA GLY A 93 4.92 -31.24 8.82
C GLY A 93 5.65 -29.95 9.16
N GLU A 94 5.34 -29.30 10.27
CA GLU A 94 5.80 -27.92 10.50
C GLU A 94 6.38 -27.73 11.90
N GLN A 95 7.60 -27.18 11.98
CA GLN A 95 8.20 -26.71 13.22
C GLN A 95 7.50 -25.41 13.65
N LEU A 96 6.31 -25.55 14.23
CA LEU A 96 5.44 -24.45 14.65
C LEU A 96 5.83 -23.99 16.06
N LEU A 97 6.87 -23.17 16.15
CA LEU A 97 7.26 -22.56 17.42
C LEU A 97 6.41 -21.32 17.68
N GLY A 98 5.81 -21.20 18.86
CA GLY A 98 5.18 -19.96 19.33
C GLY A 98 3.77 -19.66 18.81
N LEU A 99 2.98 -20.67 18.42
CA LEU A 99 1.55 -20.50 18.17
C LEU A 99 0.75 -20.72 19.46
N ASP A 100 -0.17 -19.79 19.75
CA ASP A 100 -1.08 -19.88 20.91
C ASP A 100 -2.47 -20.38 20.48
N GLY A 101 -2.99 -21.41 21.15
CA GLY A 101 -4.33 -21.95 20.88
C GLY A 101 -4.33 -23.24 20.04
N GLU A 102 -5.49 -23.62 19.53
CA GLU A 102 -5.63 -24.85 18.74
C GLU A 102 -5.18 -24.64 17.29
N LEU A 103 -4.50 -25.62 16.71
CA LEU A 103 -4.00 -25.57 15.32
C LEU A 103 -5.13 -25.43 14.30
N SER A 104 -6.34 -25.87 14.62
CA SER A 104 -7.56 -25.69 13.83
C SER A 104 -7.94 -24.21 13.62
N GLU A 105 -7.51 -23.32 14.52
CA GLU A 105 -7.71 -21.88 14.40
C GLU A 105 -6.72 -21.21 13.44
N TYR A 106 -5.69 -21.95 13.02
CA TYR A 106 -4.64 -21.47 12.15
C TYR A 106 -4.78 -22.02 10.74
N ARG A 107 -4.44 -21.16 9.78
CA ARG A 107 -4.36 -21.50 8.37
C ARG A 107 -2.97 -21.21 7.84
N ARG A 108 -2.49 -22.11 7.00
CA ARG A 108 -1.32 -21.87 6.16
C ARG A 108 -1.79 -21.25 4.85
N VAL A 109 -1.21 -20.13 4.47
CA VAL A 109 -1.53 -19.38 3.26
C VAL A 109 -0.30 -19.34 2.39
N GLU A 110 -0.41 -19.87 1.18
CA GLU A 110 0.63 -19.83 0.16
C GLU A 110 0.27 -18.80 -0.89
N LEU A 111 1.13 -17.80 -1.08
CA LEU A 111 0.96 -16.72 -2.04
C LEU A 111 2.07 -16.81 -3.08
N GLN A 112 1.70 -16.92 -4.35
CA GLN A 112 2.63 -16.98 -5.48
C GLN A 112 2.32 -15.86 -6.47
N ILE A 113 3.24 -14.92 -6.62
CA ILE A 113 3.13 -13.83 -7.60
C ILE A 113 3.54 -14.37 -8.97
N SER A 114 2.73 -14.11 -9.99
CA SER A 114 3.03 -14.56 -11.35
C SER A 114 4.34 -13.94 -11.87
N PRO A 115 5.14 -14.65 -12.69
CA PRO A 115 6.43 -14.15 -13.19
C PRO A 115 6.34 -12.81 -13.93
N HIS A 116 5.23 -12.60 -14.65
CA HIS A 116 4.97 -11.39 -15.44
C HIS A 116 4.38 -10.23 -14.62
N SER A 117 4.10 -10.47 -13.34
CA SER A 117 3.45 -9.51 -12.45
C SER A 117 4.45 -8.93 -11.45
N LYS A 118 4.25 -7.66 -11.10
CA LYS A 118 5.09 -6.94 -10.12
C LYS A 118 4.24 -6.54 -8.92
N THR A 119 4.79 -6.76 -7.73
CA THR A 119 4.26 -6.20 -6.49
C THR A 119 4.56 -4.72 -6.44
N THR A 120 3.64 -3.95 -5.87
CA THR A 120 3.90 -2.54 -5.57
C THR A 120 4.37 -2.45 -4.13
N VAL A 121 5.59 -1.96 -3.92
CA VAL A 121 6.14 -1.76 -2.58
C VAL A 121 5.88 -0.32 -2.15
N ILE A 122 5.21 -0.17 -1.01
CA ILE A 122 4.80 1.10 -0.43
C ILE A 122 5.54 1.32 0.89
N GLY A 123 6.05 2.53 1.10
CA GLY A 123 6.67 2.94 2.36
C GLY A 123 8.17 2.64 2.47
N PHE A 124 8.73 1.87 1.54
CA PHE A 124 10.16 1.61 1.50
C PHE A 124 10.98 2.86 1.14
N GLY A 125 12.13 3.05 1.79
CA GLY A 125 13.07 4.14 1.51
C GLY A 125 12.69 5.50 2.09
N LEU A 126 11.61 5.59 2.88
CA LEU A 126 11.27 6.82 3.58
C LEU A 126 12.17 7.04 4.81
N PRO A 127 12.46 8.29 5.19
CA PRO A 127 13.18 8.59 6.42
C PRO A 127 12.53 7.91 7.63
N PHE A 128 13.35 7.19 8.39
CA PHE A 128 12.90 6.36 9.49
C PHE A 128 13.87 6.43 10.67
N HIS A 129 13.31 6.54 11.87
CA HIS A 129 14.03 6.44 13.14
C HIS A 129 13.31 5.42 14.03
N GLY A 130 13.96 4.28 14.25
CA GLY A 130 13.35 3.15 14.95
C GLY A 130 13.24 3.34 16.46
N GLU A 131 12.30 2.61 17.10
CA GLU A 131 12.15 2.60 18.57
C GLU A 131 13.46 2.20 19.28
N ASN A 132 14.28 1.38 18.62
CA ASN A 132 15.57 0.94 19.13
C ASN A 132 16.56 0.69 18.00
N GLY A 133 17.83 0.50 18.37
CA GLY A 133 18.92 0.31 17.42
C GLY A 133 18.84 -0.96 16.57
N HIS A 134 18.04 -1.98 16.95
CA HIS A 134 17.81 -3.14 16.09
C HIS A 134 16.84 -2.81 14.97
N VAL A 135 15.69 -2.23 15.31
CA VAL A 135 14.67 -1.80 14.35
C VAL A 135 15.24 -0.79 13.37
N ASP A 136 16.05 0.16 13.86
CA ASP A 136 16.71 1.15 13.01
C ASP A 136 17.65 0.48 11.98
N LYS A 137 18.49 -0.47 12.42
CA LYS A 137 19.38 -1.22 11.53
C LYS A 137 18.63 -2.08 10.52
N TRP A 138 17.50 -2.68 10.89
CA TRP A 138 16.67 -3.48 9.98
C TRP A 138 16.15 -2.65 8.81
N VAL A 139 15.63 -1.45 9.08
CA VAL A 139 15.01 -0.60 8.06
C VAL A 139 16.08 0.20 7.29
N ASN A 140 16.99 0.89 7.99
CA ASN A 140 17.93 1.83 7.39
C ASN A 140 19.21 1.18 6.85
N LYS A 141 19.66 0.07 7.47
CA LYS A 141 20.91 -0.62 7.10
C LYS A 141 20.70 -2.00 6.50
N HIS A 142 19.45 -2.40 6.32
CA HIS A 142 19.06 -3.70 5.75
C HIS A 142 19.70 -4.91 6.45
N THR A 143 20.01 -4.80 7.74
CA THR A 143 20.47 -5.98 8.50
C THR A 143 19.34 -7.01 8.61
N PRO A 144 19.64 -8.32 8.67
CA PRO A 144 18.63 -9.36 8.78
C PRO A 144 17.63 -9.14 9.93
N ILE A 145 16.35 -9.12 9.61
CA ILE A 145 15.25 -8.93 10.55
C ILE A 145 15.15 -10.19 11.40
N ALA A 146 15.35 -10.03 12.72
CA ALA A 146 15.41 -11.14 13.67
C ALA A 146 16.38 -12.27 13.25
N GLY A 147 17.44 -11.94 12.50
CA GLY A 147 18.40 -12.93 11.98
C GLY A 147 17.89 -13.81 10.84
N VAL A 148 16.71 -13.51 10.27
CA VAL A 148 16.08 -14.35 9.25
C VAL A 148 16.39 -13.86 7.84
N ALA A 149 15.93 -12.67 7.45
CA ALA A 149 16.17 -12.11 6.12
C ALA A 149 16.16 -10.58 6.20
N SER A 150 16.91 -9.92 5.32
CA SER A 150 16.88 -8.47 5.20
C SER A 150 15.55 -7.98 4.61
N LEU A 151 15.21 -6.72 4.88
CA LEU A 151 13.99 -6.12 4.31
C LEU A 151 13.98 -6.19 2.78
N PRO A 152 15.05 -5.84 2.02
CA PRO A 152 15.05 -5.98 0.57
C PRO A 152 14.84 -7.41 0.08
N GLU A 153 15.45 -8.42 0.72
CA GLU A 153 15.27 -9.83 0.35
C GLU A 153 13.80 -10.25 0.50
N ILE A 154 13.14 -9.87 1.59
CA ILE A 154 11.70 -10.15 1.78
C ILE A 154 10.87 -9.47 0.69
N LEU A 155 11.15 -8.20 0.39
CA LEU A 155 10.40 -7.41 -0.59
C LEU A 155 10.57 -7.89 -2.04
N GLN A 156 11.68 -8.56 -2.36
CA GLN A 156 11.97 -9.09 -3.69
C GLN A 156 11.38 -10.49 -3.94
N ARG A 157 10.96 -11.20 -2.88
CA ARG A 157 10.39 -12.55 -3.02
C ARG A 157 9.09 -12.54 -3.84
N LYS A 158 8.90 -13.64 -4.57
CA LYS A 158 7.69 -13.92 -5.37
C LYS A 158 6.77 -14.96 -4.74
N SER A 159 7.24 -15.60 -3.68
CA SER A 159 6.59 -16.71 -3.01
C SER A 159 6.59 -16.43 -1.51
N PHE A 160 5.42 -16.51 -0.89
CA PHE A 160 5.27 -16.31 0.56
C PHE A 160 4.42 -17.41 1.14
N SER A 161 4.92 -18.00 2.22
CA SER A 161 4.17 -18.92 3.06
C SER A 161 3.90 -18.22 4.39
N LEU A 162 2.63 -18.09 4.76
CA LEU A 162 2.19 -17.37 5.94
C LEU A 162 1.37 -18.30 6.84
N ILE A 163 1.56 -18.17 8.15
CA ILE A 163 0.67 -18.75 9.15
C ILE A 163 -0.21 -17.62 9.69
N VAL A 164 -1.52 -17.79 9.58
CA VAL A 164 -2.52 -16.79 9.99
C VAL A 164 -3.52 -17.42 10.95
N LYS A 165 -3.95 -16.68 11.96
CA LYS A 165 -5.07 -17.08 12.82
C LYS A 165 -6.36 -16.48 12.25
N ALA A 166 -7.08 -17.26 11.44
CA ALA A 166 -8.27 -16.79 10.72
C ALA A 166 -9.18 -17.96 10.32
N SER A 167 -10.48 -17.69 10.24
CA SER A 167 -11.44 -18.65 9.69
C SER A 167 -11.28 -18.79 8.17
N LYS A 168 -11.93 -19.82 7.59
CA LYS A 168 -11.94 -20.03 6.14
C LYS A 168 -12.53 -18.83 5.41
N ASP A 169 -13.71 -18.40 5.85
CA ASP A 169 -14.48 -17.34 5.21
C ASP A 169 -13.72 -16.02 5.26
N ASP A 170 -13.05 -15.73 6.39
CA ASP A 170 -12.21 -14.53 6.52
C ASP A 170 -11.06 -14.51 5.51
N MET A 171 -10.45 -15.67 5.25
CA MET A 171 -9.36 -15.80 4.29
C MET A 171 -9.84 -15.70 2.85
N ASP A 172 -10.96 -16.34 2.54
CA ASP A 172 -11.61 -16.24 1.23
C ASP A 172 -12.01 -14.78 0.93
N ASP A 173 -12.56 -14.07 1.92
CA ASP A 173 -12.91 -12.64 1.82
C ASP A 173 -11.67 -11.76 1.58
N VAL A 174 -10.60 -11.96 2.36
CA VAL A 174 -9.37 -11.16 2.22
C VAL A 174 -8.70 -11.38 0.87
N ILE A 175 -8.59 -12.63 0.41
CA ILE A 175 -8.03 -12.97 -0.91
C ILE A 175 -8.94 -12.46 -2.04
N GLY A 176 -10.26 -12.60 -1.89
CA GLY A 176 -11.25 -12.07 -2.81
C GLY A 176 -11.12 -10.55 -2.96
N ALA A 177 -11.03 -9.83 -1.85
CA ALA A 177 -10.85 -8.37 -1.83
C ALA A 177 -9.54 -7.92 -2.49
N MET A 178 -8.43 -8.65 -2.31
CA MET A 178 -7.18 -8.36 -3.02
C MET A 178 -7.32 -8.48 -4.54
N ASN A 179 -8.03 -9.49 -5.01
CA ASN A 179 -8.26 -9.73 -6.44
C ASN A 179 -9.29 -8.78 -7.07
N GLN A 180 -10.30 -8.37 -6.30
CA GLN A 180 -11.34 -7.44 -6.74
C GLN A 180 -10.92 -5.97 -6.64
N ARG A 181 -9.72 -5.68 -6.09
CA ARG A 181 -9.25 -4.31 -5.92
C ARG A 181 -9.15 -3.61 -7.29
N CYS A 182 -10.06 -2.66 -7.51
CA CYS A 182 -10.01 -1.79 -8.68
C CYS A 182 -8.70 -1.01 -8.72
N LYS A 183 -8.10 -0.94 -9.91
CA LYS A 183 -7.02 0.02 -10.17
C LYS A 183 -7.60 1.42 -10.01
N PRO A 184 -6.98 2.33 -9.24
CA PRO A 184 -7.46 3.70 -9.12
C PRO A 184 -7.66 4.31 -10.52
N SER A 185 -8.83 4.88 -10.76
CA SER A 185 -9.09 5.69 -11.95
C SER A 185 -8.14 6.87 -11.93
N GLY A 186 -7.45 7.14 -13.04
CA GLY A 186 -6.65 8.37 -13.15
C GLY A 186 -7.54 9.61 -13.10
N TYR A 187 -6.92 10.78 -13.05
CA TYR A 187 -7.61 12.08 -12.99
C TYR A 187 -8.51 12.41 -14.20
N GLY A 188 -8.62 11.56 -15.21
CA GLY A 188 -9.56 11.74 -16.33
C GLY A 188 -9.13 12.73 -17.43
N TYR A 189 -8.03 13.47 -17.24
CA TYR A 189 -7.55 14.46 -18.23
C TYR A 189 -6.70 13.88 -19.37
N GLY A 190 -6.50 12.56 -19.40
CA GLY A 190 -5.70 11.87 -20.41
C GLY A 190 -4.19 12.03 -20.19
N THR A 191 -3.42 11.93 -21.29
CA THR A 191 -1.94 11.95 -21.26
C THR A 191 -1.28 13.10 -22.03
N HIS A 192 -2.09 14.06 -22.47
CA HIS A 192 -1.60 15.21 -23.23
C HIS A 192 -1.79 16.49 -22.40
N HIS A 193 -0.67 17.10 -22.02
CA HIS A 193 -0.66 18.28 -21.13
C HIS A 193 -0.52 19.62 -21.87
N GLY A 194 -0.37 19.60 -23.20
CA GLY A 194 -0.32 20.83 -24.00
C GLY A 194 -1.66 21.56 -24.04
N TRP A 195 -1.63 22.89 -24.06
CA TRP A 195 -2.85 23.72 -24.08
C TRP A 195 -3.75 23.40 -25.26
N ASN A 196 -5.04 23.14 -25.00
CA ASN A 196 -6.05 22.91 -26.04
C ASN A 196 -7.45 23.29 -25.52
N TRP A 197 -8.00 24.37 -26.07
CA TRP A 197 -9.31 24.90 -25.69
C TRP A 197 -10.45 23.91 -25.91
N ASP A 198 -10.56 23.34 -27.11
CA ASP A 198 -11.66 22.41 -27.44
C ASP A 198 -11.72 21.19 -26.51
N ARG A 199 -10.54 20.68 -26.12
CA ARG A 199 -10.42 19.56 -25.19
C ARG A 199 -10.77 19.99 -23.78
N TYR A 200 -10.23 21.10 -23.29
CA TYR A 200 -10.47 21.55 -21.92
C TYR A 200 -11.91 22.03 -21.69
N ASN A 201 -12.54 22.64 -22.69
CA ASN A 201 -13.98 22.98 -22.68
C ASN A 201 -14.89 21.75 -22.48
N LYS A 202 -14.42 20.55 -22.82
CA LYS A 202 -15.15 19.29 -22.58
C LYS A 202 -14.73 18.63 -21.27
N GLN A 203 -13.43 18.57 -21.00
CA GLN A 203 -12.88 17.83 -19.86
C GLN A 203 -13.14 18.53 -18.52
N ILE A 204 -12.94 19.85 -18.42
CA ILE A 204 -13.03 20.57 -17.14
C ILE A 204 -14.47 20.51 -16.60
N PRO A 205 -15.53 20.82 -17.37
CA PRO A 205 -16.90 20.67 -16.87
C PRO A 205 -17.27 19.23 -16.50
N ALA A 206 -16.79 18.24 -17.27
CA ALA A 206 -17.08 16.82 -17.02
C ALA A 206 -16.43 16.29 -15.75
N MET A 207 -15.27 16.83 -15.36
CA MET A 207 -14.51 16.40 -14.19
C MET A 207 -14.73 17.29 -12.95
N ARG A 208 -15.41 18.43 -13.11
CA ARG A 208 -15.67 19.39 -12.03
C ARG A 208 -16.52 18.75 -10.92
N GLY A 209 -16.10 18.97 -9.67
CA GLY A 209 -16.77 18.40 -8.49
C GLY A 209 -16.45 16.93 -8.21
N MET A 210 -15.69 16.25 -9.07
CA MET A 210 -15.17 14.92 -8.75
C MET A 210 -14.09 15.05 -7.68
N LEU A 211 -14.37 14.52 -6.48
CA LEU A 211 -13.41 14.45 -5.41
C LEU A 211 -12.46 13.28 -5.64
N PHE A 212 -11.21 13.59 -5.93
CA PHE A 212 -10.13 12.62 -5.86
C PHE A 212 -9.70 12.45 -4.40
N PRO A 213 -9.44 11.21 -3.94
CA PRO A 213 -8.95 11.01 -2.59
C PRO A 213 -7.61 11.72 -2.41
N GLU A 214 -7.43 12.36 -1.25
CA GLU A 214 -6.14 12.94 -0.88
C GLU A 214 -5.06 11.86 -0.97
N THR A 215 -4.00 12.18 -1.69
CA THR A 215 -2.85 11.29 -1.85
C THR A 215 -1.59 12.10 -1.83
N THR A 216 -0.57 11.57 -1.16
CA THR A 216 0.80 12.12 -1.19
C THR A 216 1.63 11.51 -2.31
N ARG A 217 1.01 10.74 -3.21
CA ARG A 217 1.69 9.99 -4.27
C ARG A 217 0.90 9.96 -5.57
N PHE A 218 1.66 9.85 -6.64
CA PHE A 218 1.17 9.63 -7.99
C PHE A 218 1.57 8.22 -8.42
N LYS A 219 0.64 7.49 -9.03
CA LYS A 219 0.83 6.15 -9.59
C LYS A 219 1.87 6.13 -10.69
N ASP A 220 1.89 7.18 -11.49
CA ASP A 220 2.79 7.34 -12.63
C ASP A 220 3.09 8.82 -12.87
N GLN A 221 4.05 9.06 -13.76
CA GLN A 221 4.43 10.41 -14.17
C GLN A 221 3.23 11.19 -14.72
N ASN A 222 2.32 10.53 -15.43
CA ASN A 222 1.16 11.18 -16.01
C ASN A 222 0.21 11.71 -14.95
N GLU A 223 -0.06 10.94 -13.91
CA GLU A 223 -0.89 11.37 -12.79
C GLU A 223 -0.28 12.57 -12.07
N ARG A 224 1.04 12.56 -11.83
CA ARG A 224 1.79 13.69 -11.27
C ARG A 224 1.67 14.94 -12.14
N ASP A 225 1.97 14.80 -13.42
CA ASP A 225 1.99 15.91 -14.37
C ASP A 225 0.55 16.43 -14.57
N THR A 226 -0.47 15.56 -14.49
CA THR A 226 -1.89 15.97 -14.48
C THR A 226 -2.21 16.81 -13.25
N ALA A 227 -1.89 16.33 -12.04
CA ALA A 227 -2.17 17.07 -10.81
C ALA A 227 -1.49 18.45 -10.80
N TRP A 228 -0.25 18.51 -11.30
CA TRP A 228 0.51 19.75 -11.41
C TRP A 228 -0.08 20.69 -12.48
N THR A 229 -0.44 20.19 -13.65
CA THR A 229 -0.87 21.04 -14.76
C THR A 229 -2.30 21.51 -14.60
N GLN A 230 -3.18 20.67 -14.06
CA GLN A 230 -4.61 20.96 -13.98
C GLN A 230 -4.96 22.05 -12.97
N ILE A 231 -4.14 22.31 -11.96
CA ILE A 231 -4.34 23.46 -11.06
C ILE A 231 -4.28 24.77 -11.86
N HIS A 232 -3.31 24.92 -12.75
CA HIS A 232 -3.14 26.11 -13.56
C HIS A 232 -4.13 26.17 -14.73
N VAL A 233 -4.38 25.02 -15.37
CA VAL A 233 -5.28 24.94 -16.52
C VAL A 233 -6.71 25.31 -16.12
N GLN A 234 -7.19 24.81 -14.98
CA GLN A 234 -8.53 25.14 -14.49
C GLN A 234 -8.64 26.61 -14.11
N ASP A 235 -7.65 27.18 -13.41
CA ASP A 235 -7.63 28.60 -13.07
C ASP A 235 -7.70 29.51 -14.31
N VAL A 236 -6.88 29.23 -15.33
CA VAL A 236 -6.89 30.02 -16.57
C VAL A 236 -8.20 29.85 -17.34
N TRP A 237 -8.74 28.63 -17.36
CA TRP A 237 -10.00 28.33 -18.01
C TRP A 237 -11.16 29.09 -17.36
N ASP A 238 -11.24 29.06 -16.02
CA ASP A 238 -12.26 29.79 -15.25
C ASP A 238 -12.12 31.30 -15.46
N PHE A 239 -10.91 31.84 -15.35
CA PHE A 239 -10.65 33.26 -15.55
C PHE A 239 -11.11 33.75 -16.93
N HIS A 240 -10.87 32.96 -17.99
CA HIS A 240 -11.32 33.30 -19.33
C HIS A 240 -12.85 33.32 -19.45
N HIS A 241 -13.54 32.31 -18.91
CA HIS A 241 -15.00 32.25 -18.98
C HIS A 241 -15.66 33.34 -18.12
N ASP A 242 -15.06 33.69 -16.98
CA ASP A 242 -15.52 34.83 -16.18
C ASP A 242 -15.37 36.16 -16.95
N LEU A 243 -14.28 36.34 -17.69
CA LEU A 243 -14.09 37.52 -18.55
C LEU A 243 -15.09 37.58 -19.71
N GLU A 244 -15.35 36.46 -20.38
CA GLU A 244 -16.38 36.39 -21.42
C GLU A 244 -17.75 36.75 -20.85
N HIS A 245 -18.07 36.24 -19.66
CA HIS A 245 -19.32 36.58 -18.98
C HIS A 245 -19.42 38.08 -18.67
N VAL A 246 -18.37 38.71 -18.14
CA VAL A 246 -18.34 40.16 -17.88
C VAL A 246 -18.49 40.98 -19.15
N ASN A 247 -17.90 40.54 -20.26
CA ASN A 247 -18.03 41.22 -21.55
C ASN A 247 -19.46 41.17 -22.10
N ASP A 248 -20.23 40.14 -21.71
CA ASP A 248 -21.64 39.98 -22.08
C ASP A 248 -22.61 40.69 -21.11
N VAL A 249 -22.15 41.19 -19.97
CA VAL A 249 -22.97 41.99 -19.06
C VAL A 249 -23.09 43.41 -19.59
N GLU A 250 -24.27 43.77 -20.11
CA GLU A 250 -24.64 45.17 -20.32
C GLU A 250 -24.59 45.92 -18.98
N MET A 251 -23.63 46.83 -18.83
CA MET A 251 -23.60 47.75 -17.70
C MET A 251 -24.85 48.63 -17.78
N PRO A 252 -25.79 48.56 -16.80
CA PRO A 252 -26.92 49.48 -16.81
C PRO A 252 -26.36 50.89 -16.70
N ALA A 253 -26.68 51.73 -17.69
CA ALA A 253 -26.35 53.14 -17.62
C ALA A 253 -27.00 53.70 -16.35
N LEU A 254 -26.17 54.07 -15.37
CA LEU A 254 -26.61 54.86 -14.23
C LEU A 254 -26.98 56.24 -14.77
N ILE A 255 -28.28 56.43 -15.01
CA ILE A 255 -28.91 57.74 -15.21
C ILE A 255 -29.61 58.12 -13.91
#